data_AF-A0A4X2KF43-F1
#
_entry.id   AF-A0A4X2KF43-F1
#
_cell.length_a   1.000
_cell.length_b   1.000
_cell.length_c   1.000
_cell.angle_alpha   90.00
_cell.angle_beta   90.00
_cell.angle_gamma   90.00
#
_symmetry.space_group_name_H-M   'P 1'
#
loop_
_entity.id
_entity.type
_entity.pdbx_description
1 polymer ?
#
loop_
_entity_poly.entity_id
_entity_poly.type
_entity_poly.pdbx_seq_one_letter_code
_entity_poly.pdbx_strand_id
1 'polypeptide(L)'
;MGISWDNWHKSHKTGGKHKPYHKKRKYELGCPPANTKIGPLCIDTVRVRGGDKKYWALRLDVGNFSWGSECCPRKTRIIDVVYHASNNELVRTKTLVKNCLVLIDSTPYRQCYESHYARRLGRKKGEKLTPEEEEILNKKWSKKIQKKYEERKKNAKISSLLEEQFQQGKLLASDGYVSLPTKTLSNFVVLTNHLTFLGLSILIYSNTHLMFSNSCCKEQMKL
;
A
#
# COMPACT_ATOMS: atom_id res chain seq x y z
N MET A 1 13.18 -3.02 -34.02
CA MET A 1 11.88 -2.40 -33.66
C MET A 1 11.06 -3.43 -32.89
N GLY A 2 10.74 -3.17 -31.63
CA GLY A 2 10.12 -4.15 -30.72
C GLY A 2 8.59 -4.08 -30.69
N ILE A 3 8.04 -4.23 -29.49
CA ILE A 3 6.62 -4.04 -29.16
C ILE A 3 6.20 -2.63 -29.58
N SER A 4 5.00 -2.48 -30.16
CA SER A 4 4.45 -1.19 -30.57
C SER A 4 3.07 -0.94 -29.96
N TRP A 5 2.81 0.30 -29.57
CA TRP A 5 1.55 0.83 -29.02
C TRP A 5 0.74 1.56 -30.10
N ASP A 6 0.78 1.06 -31.32
CA ASP A 6 -0.04 1.55 -32.43
C ASP A 6 -1.46 0.94 -32.37
N ASN A 7 -2.40 1.52 -33.12
CA ASN A 7 -3.78 1.03 -33.23
C ASN A 7 -4.08 0.39 -34.59
N TRP A 8 -3.27 0.69 -35.61
CA TRP A 8 -3.50 0.29 -37.00
C TRP A 8 -3.15 -1.17 -37.30
N HIS A 9 -2.47 -1.87 -36.39
CA HIS A 9 -2.35 -3.33 -36.45
C HIS A 9 -3.65 -4.07 -36.06
N LYS A 10 -4.59 -3.40 -35.39
CA LYS A 10 -5.89 -3.98 -35.00
C LYS A 10 -6.89 -3.85 -36.14
N SER A 11 -7.94 -4.68 -36.13
CA SER A 11 -9.03 -4.60 -37.11
C SER A 11 -9.89 -3.35 -36.92
N HIS A 12 -10.58 -2.94 -37.99
CA HIS A 12 -11.62 -1.91 -37.92
C HIS A 12 -12.78 -2.35 -37.01
N LYS A 13 -13.60 -1.38 -36.58
CA LYS A 13 -14.87 -1.68 -35.89
C LYS A 13 -15.81 -2.57 -36.70
N THR A 14 -15.76 -2.48 -38.04
CA THR A 14 -16.51 -3.34 -38.96
C THR A 14 -15.92 -4.75 -39.11
N GLY A 15 -14.76 -5.05 -38.52
CA GLY A 15 -14.05 -6.33 -38.63
C GLY A 15 -13.07 -6.42 -39.80
N GLY A 16 -13.07 -5.45 -40.71
CA GLY A 16 -12.13 -5.40 -41.84
C GLY A 16 -10.67 -5.28 -41.39
N LYS A 17 -9.76 -5.97 -42.09
CA LYS A 17 -8.31 -5.91 -41.83
C LYS A 17 -7.71 -4.62 -42.40
N HIS A 18 -6.98 -3.87 -41.57
CA HIS A 18 -6.21 -2.72 -42.02
C HIS A 18 -4.95 -3.13 -42.80
N LYS A 19 -4.62 -2.39 -43.86
CA LYS A 19 -3.33 -2.49 -44.55
C LYS A 19 -2.34 -1.50 -43.93
N PRO A 20 -1.17 -1.95 -43.44
CA PRO A 20 -0.10 -1.06 -42.96
C PRO A 20 0.34 -0.07 -44.04
N TYR A 21 0.28 1.23 -43.75
CA TYR A 21 0.68 2.29 -44.70
C TYR A 21 2.12 2.79 -44.45
N HIS A 22 2.67 2.56 -43.26
CA HIS A 22 4.07 2.88 -42.95
C HIS A 22 4.70 1.86 -42.02
N LYS A 23 6.03 1.91 -41.89
CA LYS A 23 6.80 1.13 -40.91
C LYS A 23 6.59 1.70 -39.50
N LYS A 24 6.82 0.88 -38.47
CA LYS A 24 6.73 1.28 -37.06
C LYS A 24 7.59 2.52 -36.77
N ARG A 25 7.10 3.45 -35.94
CA ARG A 25 7.80 4.69 -35.58
C ARG A 25 8.37 4.64 -34.15
N LYS A 26 9.41 5.42 -33.89
CA LYS A 26 10.09 5.45 -32.58
C LYS A 26 9.18 5.93 -31.44
N TYR A 27 8.22 6.81 -31.71
CA TYR A 27 7.30 7.28 -30.67
C TYR A 27 6.19 6.27 -30.32
N GLU A 28 5.99 5.23 -31.14
CA GLU A 28 5.02 4.16 -30.91
C GLU A 28 5.65 2.99 -30.13
N LEU A 29 6.90 3.12 -29.68
CA LEU A 29 7.59 2.02 -29.01
C LEU A 29 6.91 1.67 -27.68
N GLY A 30 6.75 0.37 -27.44
CA GLY A 30 6.48 -0.20 -26.14
C GLY A 30 7.75 -0.70 -25.47
N CYS A 31 7.70 -0.84 -24.15
CA CYS A 31 8.77 -1.44 -23.37
C CYS A 31 8.24 -2.75 -22.73
N PRO A 32 9.11 -3.76 -22.51
CA PRO A 32 8.71 -4.98 -21.79
C PRO A 32 8.24 -4.66 -20.36
N PRO A 33 7.35 -5.46 -19.76
CA PRO A 33 6.92 -5.23 -18.38
C PRO A 33 8.06 -5.54 -17.39
N ALA A 34 8.12 -4.80 -16.28
CA ALA A 34 9.16 -4.99 -15.25
C ALA A 34 8.95 -6.24 -14.39
N ASN A 35 7.72 -6.76 -14.27
CA ASN A 35 7.36 -7.98 -13.50
C ASN A 35 8.00 -8.03 -12.11
N THR A 36 7.82 -6.95 -11.35
CA THR A 36 8.52 -6.69 -10.08
C THR A 36 8.30 -7.83 -9.09
N LYS A 37 9.36 -8.29 -8.41
CA LYS A 37 9.34 -9.43 -7.47
C LYS A 37 9.68 -9.00 -6.05
N ILE A 38 9.32 -9.83 -5.09
CA ILE A 38 9.78 -9.65 -3.71
C ILE A 38 11.27 -10.06 -3.63
N GLY A 39 12.11 -9.18 -3.10
CA GLY A 39 13.54 -9.43 -2.98
C GLY A 39 14.36 -8.17 -2.67
N PRO A 40 15.69 -8.29 -2.55
CA PRO A 40 16.55 -7.15 -2.25
C PRO A 40 16.38 -6.05 -3.29
N LEU A 41 16.34 -4.79 -2.83
CA LEU A 41 16.10 -3.61 -3.65
C LEU A 41 16.95 -3.60 -4.94
N CYS A 42 16.28 -3.66 -6.08
CA CYS A 42 16.89 -3.54 -7.40
C CYS A 42 15.99 -2.68 -8.28
N ILE A 43 16.52 -1.52 -8.69
CA ILE A 43 15.80 -0.52 -9.49
C ILE A 43 16.67 -0.10 -10.65
N ASP A 44 16.16 -0.29 -11.86
CA ASP A 44 16.79 0.18 -13.09
C ASP A 44 16.18 1.49 -13.56
N THR A 45 17.00 2.35 -14.17
CA THR A 45 16.52 3.60 -14.78
C THR A 45 16.42 3.48 -16.29
N VAL A 46 15.27 3.84 -16.84
CA VAL A 46 15.01 3.85 -18.28
C VAL A 46 14.81 5.29 -18.76
N ARG A 47 15.61 5.72 -19.74
CA ARG A 47 15.42 7.03 -20.40
C ARG A 47 14.20 6.97 -21.31
N VAL A 48 13.32 7.97 -21.21
CA VAL A 48 12.11 8.08 -22.03
C VAL A 48 12.14 9.29 -22.95
N ARG A 49 11.12 9.41 -23.81
CA ARG A 49 10.93 10.56 -24.71
C ARG A 49 10.87 11.85 -23.90
N GLY A 50 11.47 12.93 -24.41
CA GLY A 50 11.56 14.22 -23.72
C GLY A 50 12.79 14.36 -22.81
N GLY A 51 13.54 13.27 -22.58
CA GLY A 51 14.76 13.30 -21.77
C GLY A 51 14.55 12.88 -20.32
N ASP A 52 13.31 12.61 -19.91
CA ASP A 52 12.99 12.14 -18.57
C ASP A 52 13.51 10.72 -18.29
N LYS A 53 13.48 10.34 -17.01
CA LYS A 53 13.84 8.99 -16.53
C LYS A 53 12.65 8.36 -15.81
N LYS A 54 12.36 7.10 -16.12
CA LYS A 54 11.44 6.25 -15.36
C LYS A 54 12.24 5.23 -14.56
N TYR A 55 11.74 4.88 -13.38
CA TYR A 55 12.34 3.87 -12.50
C TYR A 55 11.56 2.58 -12.63
N TRP A 56 12.26 1.51 -12.95
CA TRP A 56 11.74 0.15 -13.03
C TRP A 56 12.24 -0.63 -11.85
N ALA A 57 11.37 -0.84 -10.87
CA ALA A 57 11.66 -1.74 -9.79
C ALA A 57 11.63 -3.18 -10.33
N LEU A 58 12.74 -3.90 -10.25
CA LEU A 58 12.79 -5.33 -10.57
C LEU A 58 12.54 -6.15 -9.31
N ARG A 59 13.06 -5.69 -8.17
CA ARG A 59 12.89 -6.32 -6.87
C ARG A 59 12.66 -5.28 -5.77
N LEU A 60 11.69 -5.54 -4.90
CA LEU A 60 11.36 -4.73 -3.73
C LEU A 60 10.97 -5.61 -2.55
N ASP A 61 11.49 -5.31 -1.37
CA ASP A 61 11.18 -5.99 -0.11
C ASP A 61 10.54 -5.04 0.92
N VAL A 62 10.52 -3.74 0.63
CA VAL A 62 10.03 -2.70 1.54
C VAL A 62 9.15 -1.71 0.79
N GLY A 63 8.04 -1.29 1.42
CA GLY A 63 7.14 -0.26 0.91
C GLY A 63 6.74 0.74 2.01
N ASN A 64 6.16 1.86 1.62
CA ASN A 64 5.56 2.81 2.57
C ASN A 64 4.04 2.61 2.61
N PHE A 65 3.56 2.02 3.70
CA PHE A 65 2.17 1.67 3.91
C PHE A 65 1.54 2.60 4.96
N SER A 66 0.25 2.89 4.84
CA SER A 66 -0.49 3.83 5.68
C SER A 66 -1.68 3.15 6.34
N TRP A 67 -1.75 3.25 7.66
CA TRP A 67 -2.92 2.86 8.42
C TRP A 67 -3.92 4.01 8.42
N GLY A 68 -4.97 3.90 7.59
CA GLY A 68 -5.89 5.00 7.31
C GLY A 68 -6.72 5.49 8.50
N SER A 69 -7.17 4.60 9.39
CA SER A 69 -8.00 5.01 10.55
C SER A 69 -7.22 5.79 11.61
N GLU A 70 -5.94 5.49 11.76
CA GLU A 70 -5.04 6.14 12.74
C GLU A 70 -4.12 7.17 12.09
N CYS A 71 -4.25 7.41 10.79
CA CYS A 71 -3.39 8.28 10.00
C CYS A 71 -1.88 8.03 10.23
N CYS A 72 -1.44 6.77 10.40
CA CYS A 72 -0.04 6.42 10.67
C CYS A 72 0.62 5.79 9.42
N PRO A 73 1.40 6.55 8.63
CA PRO A 73 2.25 6.00 7.58
C PRO A 73 3.56 5.45 8.15
N ARG A 74 3.95 4.25 7.72
CA ARG A 74 5.20 3.60 8.12
C ARG A 74 5.82 2.82 6.96
N LYS A 75 7.15 2.84 6.93
CA LYS A 75 7.94 1.98 6.06
C LYS A 75 7.97 0.57 6.66
N THR A 76 7.49 -0.41 5.91
CA THR A 76 7.32 -1.79 6.39
C THR A 76 7.76 -2.79 5.33
N ARG A 77 8.16 -3.97 5.79
CA ARG A 77 8.59 -5.05 4.90
C ARG A 77 7.39 -5.76 4.28
N ILE A 78 7.51 -6.07 3.00
CA ILE A 78 6.56 -6.89 2.24
C ILE A 78 6.98 -8.35 2.42
N ILE A 79 6.04 -9.19 2.85
CA ILE A 79 6.28 -10.60 3.15
C ILE A 79 5.85 -11.46 1.96
N ASP A 80 4.59 -11.32 1.55
CA ASP A 80 4.04 -12.15 0.46
C ASP A 80 2.89 -11.45 -0.28
N VAL A 81 2.56 -11.98 -1.46
CA VAL A 81 1.36 -11.61 -2.23
C VAL A 81 0.29 -12.66 -1.99
N VAL A 82 -0.89 -12.26 -1.56
CA VAL A 82 -2.01 -13.17 -1.21
C VAL A 82 -3.03 -13.25 -2.32
N TYR A 83 -3.36 -12.11 -2.94
CA TYR A 83 -4.44 -12.05 -3.91
C TYR A 83 -4.20 -10.96 -4.95
N HIS A 84 -4.70 -11.20 -6.16
CA HIS A 84 -4.72 -10.22 -7.24
C HIS A 84 -6.01 -10.39 -8.04
N ALA A 85 -6.74 -9.30 -8.29
CA ALA A 85 -8.07 -9.37 -8.92
C ALA A 85 -8.05 -9.85 -10.38
N SER A 86 -7.05 -9.46 -11.16
CA SER A 86 -7.05 -9.74 -12.61
C SER A 86 -6.46 -11.08 -13.03
N ASN A 87 -5.53 -11.66 -12.25
CA ASN A 87 -4.79 -12.86 -12.65
C ASN A 87 -4.17 -13.55 -11.43
N ASN A 88 -4.48 -14.84 -11.23
CA ASN A 88 -3.96 -15.65 -10.12
C ASN A 88 -2.51 -16.11 -10.31
N GLU A 89 -1.99 -16.12 -11.54
CA GLU A 89 -0.58 -16.46 -11.80
C GLU A 89 0.39 -15.43 -11.21
N LEU A 90 -0.08 -14.18 -11.02
CA LEU A 90 0.67 -13.12 -10.37
C LEU A 90 0.88 -13.40 -8.87
N VAL A 91 -0.07 -14.09 -8.22
CA VAL A 91 0.04 -14.54 -6.83
C VAL A 91 1.07 -15.66 -6.73
N ARG A 92 0.96 -16.67 -7.60
CA ARG A 92 1.88 -17.84 -7.61
C ARG A 92 3.33 -17.44 -7.79
N THR A 93 3.57 -16.48 -8.68
CA THR A 93 4.93 -16.00 -8.99
C THR A 93 5.38 -14.84 -8.08
N LYS A 94 4.56 -14.42 -7.11
CA LYS A 94 4.82 -13.31 -6.17
C LYS A 94 5.22 -12.01 -6.86
N THR A 95 4.50 -11.63 -7.92
CA THR A 95 4.69 -10.32 -8.57
C THR A 95 3.95 -9.21 -7.83
N LEU A 96 4.62 -8.09 -7.60
CA LEU A 96 3.95 -6.87 -7.12
C LEU A 96 3.41 -6.10 -8.32
N VAL A 97 2.10 -5.88 -8.31
CA VAL A 97 1.33 -5.15 -9.33
C VAL A 97 0.29 -4.29 -8.62
N LYS A 98 -0.14 -3.20 -9.27
CA LYS A 98 -1.13 -2.30 -8.70
C LYS A 98 -2.39 -3.08 -8.32
N ASN A 99 -2.90 -2.75 -7.15
CA ASN A 99 -4.04 -3.35 -6.45
C ASN A 99 -3.84 -4.81 -6.03
N CYS A 100 -2.60 -5.31 -5.94
CA CYS A 100 -2.38 -6.61 -5.29
C CYS A 100 -2.62 -6.51 -3.77
N LEU A 101 -3.14 -7.57 -3.17
CA LEU A 101 -3.22 -7.71 -1.72
C LEU A 101 -1.96 -8.41 -1.23
N VAL A 102 -1.25 -7.75 -0.32
CA VAL A 102 0.04 -8.19 0.22
C VAL A 102 -0.02 -8.35 1.73
N LEU A 103 0.78 -9.27 2.24
CA LEU A 103 1.08 -9.41 3.66
C LEU A 103 2.28 -8.57 4.02
N ILE A 104 2.15 -7.80 5.09
CA ILE A 104 3.14 -6.83 5.55
C ILE A 104 3.42 -7.06 7.02
N ASP A 105 4.62 -6.69 7.44
CA ASP A 105 5.00 -6.70 8.85
C ASP A 105 4.18 -5.69 9.68
N SER A 106 3.59 -6.17 10.78
CA SER A 106 2.76 -5.38 11.70
C SER A 106 3.55 -4.58 12.74
N THR A 107 4.83 -4.93 12.98
CA THR A 107 5.63 -4.39 14.09
C THR A 107 5.71 -2.85 14.15
N PRO A 108 5.93 -2.09 13.06
CA PRO A 108 6.03 -0.63 13.16
C PRO A 108 4.68 0.04 13.44
N TYR A 109 3.56 -0.59 13.07
CA TYR A 109 2.23 -0.09 13.41
C TYR A 109 1.87 -0.35 14.86
N ARG A 110 2.26 -1.51 15.39
CA ARG A 110 2.11 -1.83 16.81
C ARG A 110 2.87 -0.83 17.68
N GLN A 111 4.12 -0.52 17.34
CA GLN A 111 4.92 0.50 18.04
C GLN A 111 4.29 1.90 17.95
N CYS A 112 3.76 2.28 16.78
CA CYS A 112 3.01 3.53 16.58
C CYS A 112 1.80 3.61 17.53
N TYR A 113 1.05 2.52 17.64
CA TYR A 113 -0.15 2.42 18.45
C TYR A 113 0.13 2.42 19.96
N GLU A 114 1.09 1.61 20.40
CA GLU A 114 1.50 1.51 21.81
C GLU A 114 2.04 2.87 22.30
N SER A 115 2.80 3.59 21.46
CA SER A 115 3.29 4.94 21.78
C SER A 115 2.19 6.00 21.82
N HIS A 116 1.17 5.90 20.96
CA HIS A 116 0.11 6.91 20.87
C HIS A 116 -0.97 6.77 21.95
N TYR A 117 -1.34 5.53 22.28
CA TYR A 117 -2.45 5.21 23.19
C TYR A 117 -1.99 4.66 24.55
N ALA A 118 -0.70 4.33 24.73
CA ALA A 118 -0.20 3.65 25.92
C ALA A 118 -1.05 2.41 26.28
N ARG A 119 -1.42 1.65 25.23
CA ARG A 119 -2.24 0.45 25.30
C ARG A 119 -1.55 -0.66 24.51
N ARG A 120 -1.46 -1.85 25.12
CA ARG A 120 -0.91 -3.06 24.52
C ARG A 120 -1.80 -3.54 23.37
N LEU A 121 -1.20 -3.92 22.25
CA LEU A 121 -1.91 -4.42 21.06
C LEU A 121 -1.29 -5.73 20.56
N GLY A 122 -2.13 -6.69 20.13
CA GLY A 122 -1.69 -7.86 19.36
C GLY A 122 -0.81 -8.87 20.10
N ARG A 123 -1.01 -9.08 21.40
CA ARG A 123 -0.28 -10.10 22.18
C ARG A 123 -1.22 -11.13 22.76
N LYS A 124 -0.75 -12.39 22.84
CA LYS A 124 -1.47 -13.45 23.55
C LYS A 124 -1.57 -13.09 25.03
N LYS A 125 -2.73 -13.36 25.64
CA LYS A 125 -2.94 -13.16 27.08
C LYS A 125 -1.90 -13.98 27.84
N GLY A 126 -1.01 -13.32 28.58
CA GLY A 126 0.02 -13.96 29.43
C GLY A 126 1.46 -13.90 28.89
N GLU A 127 1.69 -13.36 27.70
CA GLU A 127 3.06 -13.19 27.17
C GLU A 127 3.76 -12.01 27.87
N LYS A 128 4.95 -12.26 28.42
CA LYS A 128 5.76 -11.25 29.12
C LYS A 128 6.32 -10.25 28.11
N LEU A 129 6.30 -8.97 28.47
CA LEU A 129 6.87 -7.90 27.65
C LEU A 129 8.39 -7.87 27.79
N THR A 130 9.08 -7.38 26.77
CA THR A 130 10.48 -7.01 26.91
C THR A 130 10.58 -5.76 27.80
N PRO A 131 11.68 -5.58 28.55
CA PRO A 131 11.82 -4.45 29.47
C PRO A 131 11.63 -3.09 28.78
N GLU A 132 12.12 -2.94 27.55
CA GLU A 132 11.98 -1.72 26.74
C GLU A 132 10.51 -1.37 26.43
N GLU A 133 9.68 -2.36 26.13
CA GLU A 133 8.26 -2.14 25.82
C GLU A 133 7.45 -1.87 27.09
N GLU A 134 7.82 -2.46 28.24
CA GLU A 134 7.21 -2.15 29.54
C GLU A 134 7.49 -0.71 29.97
N GLU A 135 8.70 -0.22 29.75
CA GLU A 135 9.09 1.16 30.06
C GLU A 135 8.28 2.17 29.26
N ILE A 136 8.02 1.91 27.98
CA ILE A 136 7.21 2.80 27.12
C ILE A 136 5.76 2.84 27.61
N LEU A 137 5.19 1.69 27.99
CA LEU A 137 3.80 1.56 28.41
C LEU A 137 3.55 2.12 29.82
N ASN A 138 4.48 1.91 30.75
CA ASN A 138 4.38 2.29 32.15
C ASN A 138 5.16 3.57 32.48
N LYS A 139 5.48 4.37 31.47
CA LYS A 139 6.21 5.62 31.67
C LYS A 139 5.42 6.54 32.59
N LYS A 140 6.05 6.95 33.70
CA LYS A 140 5.47 7.94 34.61
C LYS A 140 5.38 9.29 33.90
N TRP A 141 4.18 9.85 33.83
CA TRP A 141 3.92 11.13 33.19
C TRP A 141 3.44 12.18 34.19
N SER A 142 3.55 13.46 33.79
CA SER A 142 2.93 14.56 34.53
C SER A 142 1.40 14.47 34.42
N LYS A 143 0.70 15.03 35.42
CA LYS A 143 -0.78 14.97 35.52
C LYS A 143 -1.50 15.43 34.24
N LYS A 144 -0.98 16.47 33.56
CA LYS A 144 -1.54 16.99 32.30
C LYS A 144 -1.40 15.99 31.15
N ILE A 145 -0.25 15.32 31.03
CA ILE A 145 0.01 14.32 29.99
C ILE A 145 -0.82 13.06 30.26
N GLN A 146 -0.92 12.65 31.52
CA GLN A 146 -1.74 11.51 31.92
C GLN A 146 -3.21 11.72 31.51
N LYS A 147 -3.80 12.89 31.79
CA LYS A 147 -5.16 13.24 31.36
C LYS A 147 -5.33 13.15 29.83
N LYS A 148 -4.34 13.60 29.06
CA LYS A 148 -4.34 13.51 27.58
C LYS A 148 -4.37 12.05 27.08
N TYR A 149 -3.61 11.14 27.71
CA TYR A 149 -3.64 9.72 27.34
C TYR A 149 -4.94 9.04 27.79
N GLU A 150 -5.48 9.39 28.95
CA GLU A 150 -6.79 8.90 29.41
C GLU A 150 -7.91 9.29 28.45
N GLU A 151 -7.88 10.52 27.90
CA GLU A 151 -8.82 10.96 26.86
C GLU A 151 -8.66 10.15 25.56
N ARG A 152 -7.43 9.92 25.10
CA ARG A 152 -7.17 9.10 23.90
C ARG A 152 -7.59 7.65 24.06
N LYS A 153 -7.39 7.07 25.25
CA LYS A 153 -7.75 5.67 25.55
C LYS A 153 -9.23 5.39 25.37
N LYS A 154 -10.11 6.39 25.52
CA LYS A 154 -11.55 6.26 25.27
C LYS A 154 -11.86 5.87 23.82
N ASN A 155 -11.08 6.38 22.87
CA ASN A 155 -11.25 6.12 21.44
C ASN A 155 -10.36 5.00 20.92
N ALA A 156 -9.58 4.34 21.79
CA ALA A 156 -8.59 3.33 21.43
C ALA A 156 -9.19 1.93 21.19
N LYS A 157 -10.37 1.84 20.57
CA LYS A 157 -11.01 0.56 20.24
C LYS A 157 -10.72 0.22 18.78
N ILE A 158 -10.14 -0.95 18.54
CA ILE A 158 -9.86 -1.48 17.20
C ILE A 158 -10.88 -2.57 16.86
N SER A 159 -11.07 -2.87 15.56
CA SER A 159 -11.89 -4.01 15.12
C SER A 159 -11.24 -5.35 15.47
N SER A 160 -12.06 -6.36 15.78
CA SER A 160 -11.58 -7.71 16.12
C SER A 160 -10.72 -8.34 15.01
N LEU A 161 -11.09 -8.13 13.74
CA LEU A 161 -10.34 -8.64 12.58
C LEU A 161 -8.91 -8.10 12.52
N LEU A 162 -8.70 -6.84 12.91
CA LEU A 162 -7.35 -6.27 12.98
C LEU A 162 -6.58 -6.78 14.19
N GLU A 163 -7.25 -6.95 15.34
CA GLU A 163 -6.61 -7.55 16.52
C GLU A 163 -6.06 -8.95 16.22
N GLU A 164 -6.82 -9.76 15.47
CA GLU A 164 -6.37 -11.08 15.00
C GLU A 164 -5.14 -10.99 14.08
N GLN A 165 -5.13 -10.05 13.14
CA GLN A 165 -3.97 -9.83 12.25
C GLN A 165 -2.72 -9.35 13.02
N PHE A 166 -2.90 -8.43 13.98
CA PHE A 166 -1.82 -7.99 14.86
C PHE A 166 -1.28 -9.14 15.73
N GLN A 167 -2.15 -10.06 16.18
CA GLN A 167 -1.73 -11.26 16.92
C GLN A 167 -0.95 -12.24 16.05
N GLN A 168 -1.27 -12.34 14.75
CA GLN A 168 -0.49 -13.11 13.78
C GLN A 168 0.84 -12.43 13.40
N GLY A 169 1.00 -11.16 13.74
CA GLY A 169 2.19 -10.37 13.42
C GLY A 169 2.23 -9.85 11.98
N LYS A 170 1.18 -10.08 11.17
CA LYS A 170 1.13 -9.73 9.76
C LYS A 170 -0.18 -9.01 9.43
N LEU A 171 -0.10 -7.91 8.71
CA LEU A 171 -1.27 -7.15 8.25
C LEU A 171 -1.50 -7.38 6.76
N LEU A 172 -2.76 -7.41 6.37
CA LEU A 172 -3.15 -7.33 4.96
C LEU A 172 -3.19 -5.85 4.53
N ALA A 173 -2.58 -5.53 3.41
CA ALA A 173 -2.79 -4.25 2.75
C ALA A 173 -2.92 -4.39 1.24
N SER A 174 -3.51 -3.36 0.65
CA SER A 174 -3.58 -3.23 -0.80
C SER A 174 -2.46 -2.34 -1.33
N ASP A 175 -1.80 -2.80 -2.38
CA ASP A 175 -0.81 -2.03 -3.12
C ASP A 175 -1.53 -1.03 -4.04
N GLY A 176 -1.78 0.20 -3.60
CA GLY A 176 -2.40 1.26 -4.42
C GLY A 176 -1.56 1.79 -5.59
N TYR A 177 -0.28 1.43 -5.71
CA TYR A 177 0.67 2.01 -6.65
C TYR A 177 1.81 1.06 -6.99
N VAL A 178 1.72 0.43 -8.16
CA VAL A 178 2.92 -0.11 -8.83
C VAL A 178 3.29 0.76 -10.03
N SER A 179 4.48 1.35 -9.91
CA SER A 179 5.33 1.85 -11.01
C SER A 179 4.81 3.00 -11.89
N LEU A 180 4.86 4.24 -11.40
CA LEU A 180 5.01 5.49 -12.20
C LEU A 180 5.83 6.51 -11.38
N PRO A 181 6.56 7.45 -12.02
CA PRO A 181 8.02 7.63 -11.98
C PRO A 181 8.61 8.14 -10.64
N THR A 182 8.23 7.58 -9.51
CA THR A 182 8.81 7.92 -8.20
C THR A 182 9.65 6.74 -7.70
N LYS A 183 10.77 7.06 -7.03
CA LYS A 183 11.75 6.10 -6.48
C LYS A 183 11.17 5.20 -5.37
N THR A 184 9.88 5.33 -5.06
CA THR A 184 9.23 4.74 -3.90
C THR A 184 7.83 4.28 -4.26
N LEU A 185 7.46 3.10 -3.78
CA LEU A 185 6.07 2.71 -3.60
C LEU A 185 5.47 3.61 -2.50
N SER A 186 4.59 4.54 -2.87
CA SER A 186 3.99 5.48 -1.92
C SER A 186 2.47 5.47 -2.00
N ASN A 187 1.87 5.23 -0.85
CA ASN A 187 0.44 5.30 -0.51
C ASN A 187 -0.32 3.98 -0.70
N PHE A 188 -0.12 3.11 0.29
CA PHE A 188 -0.89 1.89 0.47
C PHE A 188 -1.79 2.03 1.69
N VAL A 189 -3.03 1.57 1.60
CA VAL A 189 -3.98 1.63 2.71
C VAL A 189 -4.03 0.24 3.35
N VAL A 190 -3.72 0.16 4.65
CA VAL A 190 -4.08 -0.99 5.48
C VAL A 190 -5.60 -1.03 5.52
N LEU A 191 -6.19 -2.03 4.89
CA LEU A 191 -7.64 -2.15 4.70
C LEU A 191 -8.28 -2.48 6.04
N THR A 192 -8.60 -1.49 6.86
CA THR A 192 -9.27 -1.73 8.15
C THR A 192 -10.77 -1.99 8.00
N ASN A 193 -11.40 -1.42 6.97
CA ASN A 193 -12.87 -1.45 6.79
C ASN A 193 -13.34 -2.23 5.54
N HIS A 194 -12.45 -2.66 4.65
CA HIS A 194 -12.79 -3.54 3.51
C HIS A 194 -12.64 -5.04 3.82
N LEU A 195 -12.30 -5.40 5.07
CA LEU A 195 -12.07 -6.80 5.47
C LEU A 195 -13.35 -7.63 5.57
N THR A 196 -14.52 -7.01 5.70
CA THR A 196 -15.83 -7.71 5.63
C THR A 196 -16.18 -8.17 4.21
N PHE A 197 -15.42 -7.74 3.20
CA PHE A 197 -15.63 -8.08 1.80
C PHE A 197 -15.01 -9.44 1.39
N LEU A 198 -14.32 -10.11 2.31
CA LEU A 198 -13.73 -11.45 2.10
C LEU A 198 -14.60 -12.58 2.68
N GLY A 199 -15.88 -12.33 2.91
CA GLY A 199 -16.92 -13.34 3.13
C GLY A 199 -18.10 -13.13 2.17
N LEU A 200 -18.02 -13.71 0.97
CA LEU A 200 -19.13 -13.84 -0.01
C LEU A 200 -19.94 -12.57 -0.33
N SER A 201 -19.35 -11.61 -1.05
CA SER A 201 -19.98 -10.88 -2.18
C SER A 201 -19.06 -9.76 -2.68
N ILE A 202 -18.52 -9.95 -3.89
CA ILE A 202 -17.62 -9.02 -4.57
C ILE A 202 -18.46 -7.95 -5.29
N LEU A 203 -18.58 -6.76 -4.70
CA LEU A 203 -18.81 -5.50 -5.41
C LEU A 203 -17.59 -4.59 -5.33
N ILE A 204 -16.76 -4.67 -6.37
CA ILE A 204 -15.72 -3.70 -6.68
C ILE A 204 -16.39 -2.32 -6.81
N TYR A 205 -16.19 -1.41 -5.85
CA TYR A 205 -16.43 0.00 -6.12
C TYR A 205 -15.22 0.57 -6.86
N SER A 206 -15.36 0.51 -8.18
CA SER A 206 -14.70 1.39 -9.13
C SER A 206 -14.93 2.85 -8.77
N ASN A 207 -13.92 3.68 -9.02
CA ASN A 207 -14.01 5.14 -9.15
C ASN A 207 -14.58 5.90 -7.95
N THR A 208 -13.70 6.34 -7.04
CA THR A 208 -13.81 7.70 -6.51
C THR A 208 -12.45 8.39 -6.58
N HIS A 209 -12.40 9.25 -7.58
CA HIS A 209 -11.65 10.49 -7.64
C HIS A 209 -11.21 11.01 -6.26
N LEU A 210 -9.98 11.51 -6.19
CA LEU A 210 -9.59 12.51 -5.21
C LEU A 210 -10.74 13.50 -4.98
N MET A 211 -11.33 13.44 -3.79
CA MET A 211 -11.84 14.62 -3.11
C MET A 211 -11.08 14.67 -1.79
N PHE A 212 -9.89 15.26 -1.85
CA PHE A 212 -9.35 16.01 -0.73
C PHE A 212 -10.42 17.05 -0.35
N SER A 213 -11.33 16.71 0.55
CA SER A 213 -12.12 17.72 1.24
C SER A 213 -11.18 18.37 2.25
N ASN A 214 -10.55 19.46 1.82
CA ASN A 214 -9.99 20.49 2.67
C ASN A 214 -11.06 20.95 3.67
N SER A 215 -11.18 20.27 4.82
CA SER A 215 -12.11 20.65 5.89
C SER A 215 -11.45 20.78 7.27
N CYS A 216 -10.15 20.52 7.40
CA CYS A 216 -9.47 20.60 8.70
C CYS A 216 -8.45 21.74 8.82
N CYS A 217 -8.29 22.59 7.79
CA CYS A 217 -7.22 23.61 7.75
C CYS A 217 -7.71 25.06 7.55
N LYS A 218 -8.98 25.38 7.86
CA LYS A 218 -9.54 26.74 7.72
C LYS A 218 -10.06 27.40 9.00
N GLU A 219 -9.73 26.86 10.19
CA GLU A 219 -10.20 27.43 11.48
C GLU A 219 -9.09 27.87 12.45
N GLN A 220 -7.88 28.19 11.97
CA GLN A 220 -6.82 28.75 12.82
C GLN A 220 -6.11 30.00 12.26
N MET A 221 -6.75 30.74 11.34
CA MET A 221 -6.29 32.08 10.95
C MET A 221 -7.46 33.07 10.91
N LYS A 222 -7.97 33.39 12.10
CA LYS A 222 -8.64 34.67 12.39
C LYS A 222 -8.10 35.18 13.73
N LEU A 223 -6.94 35.84 13.65
CA LEU A 223 -6.57 37.04 14.39
C LEU A 223 -5.81 37.92 13.40
#